data_AF-A0A7S1X9T8-F1
#
_entry.id   AF-A0A7S1X9T8-F1
#
_cell.length_a   1.000
_cell.length_b   1.000
_cell.length_c   1.000
_cell.angle_alpha   90.00
_cell.angle_beta   90.00
_cell.angle_gamma   90.00
#
_symmetry.space_group_name_H-M   'P 1'
#
loop_
_entity.id
_entity.type
_entity.pdbx_description
1 polymer ?
#
loop_
_entity_poly.entity_id
_entity_poly.type
_entity_poly.pdbx_seq_one_letter_code
_entity_poly.pdbx_strand_id
1 'polypeptide(L)'
;TVNNQQLFRKAAEDAKRFNKREPLTERIFALAWKAAEAWVVSQFDLSKGATFPNFGRLVWVGEPGCTGRLQPCFVLLDSYAKSHSIQCGRGAHLASTVNRGWQVEPSEDMNFSKLAI
;
A
#
# COMPACT_ATOMS: atom_id res chain seq x y z
N THR A 1 7.54 -5.37 17.28
CA THR A 1 6.82 -5.81 16.06
C THR A 1 5.37 -6.04 16.43
N VAL A 2 4.43 -5.38 15.76
CA VAL A 2 2.99 -5.59 16.01
C VAL A 2 2.56 -6.85 15.25
N ASN A 3 1.86 -7.77 15.91
CA ASN A 3 1.31 -8.97 15.28
C ASN A 3 -0.04 -8.66 14.61
N ASN A 4 -0.34 -9.29 13.48
CA ASN A 4 -1.63 -9.21 12.77
C ASN A 4 -2.84 -9.40 13.70
N GLN A 5 -2.77 -10.31 14.69
CA GLN A 5 -3.84 -10.47 15.68
C GLN A 5 -4.11 -9.19 16.49
N GLN A 6 -3.06 -8.46 16.88
CA GLN A 6 -3.19 -7.20 17.61
C GLN A 6 -3.79 -6.10 16.70
N LEU A 7 -3.47 -6.12 15.40
CA LEU A 7 -4.04 -5.21 14.42
C LEU A 7 -5.55 -5.46 14.21
N PHE A 8 -5.97 -6.71 14.06
CA PHE A 8 -7.38 -7.05 13.85
C PHE A 8 -8.24 -6.73 15.07
N ARG A 9 -7.72 -7.00 16.27
CA ARG A 9 -8.37 -6.60 17.52
C ARG A 9 -8.55 -5.10 17.60
N LYS A 10 -7.49 -4.33 17.35
CA LYS A 10 -7.56 -2.87 17.35
C LYS A 10 -8.55 -2.35 16.31
N ALA A 11 -8.54 -2.91 15.09
CA ALA A 11 -9.48 -2.54 14.04
C ALA A 11 -10.95 -2.82 14.43
N ALA A 12 -11.21 -3.97 15.08
CA ALA A 12 -12.54 -4.29 15.59
C ALA A 12 -12.99 -3.37 16.73
N GLU A 13 -12.09 -3.01 17.63
CA GLU A 13 -12.35 -2.05 18.71
C GLU A 13 -12.64 -0.64 18.15
N ASP A 14 -11.88 -0.19 17.17
CA ASP A 14 -12.11 1.10 16.50
C ASP A 14 -13.43 1.08 15.71
N ALA A 15 -13.72 0.01 14.96
CA ALA A 15 -14.97 -0.13 14.22
C ALA A 15 -16.21 -0.07 15.12
N LYS A 16 -16.16 -0.65 16.33
CA LYS A 16 -17.22 -0.56 17.34
C LYS A 16 -17.53 0.88 17.75
N ARG A 17 -16.53 1.77 17.74
CA ARG A 17 -16.70 3.19 18.08
C ARG A 17 -17.48 3.93 17.00
N PHE A 18 -17.30 3.55 15.73
CA PHE A 18 -17.94 4.18 14.57
C PHE A 18 -19.29 3.55 14.20
N ASN A 19 -19.46 2.24 14.34
CA ASN A 19 -20.70 1.53 14.02
C ASN A 19 -21.12 0.61 15.17
N LYS A 20 -21.97 1.13 16.06
CA LYS A 20 -22.48 0.40 17.24
C LYS A 20 -23.54 -0.67 16.91
N ARG A 21 -24.18 -0.58 15.74
CA ARG A 21 -25.32 -1.45 15.38
C ARG A 21 -24.87 -2.81 14.86
N GLU A 22 -23.80 -2.82 14.06
CA GLU A 22 -23.20 -4.06 13.52
C GLU A 22 -21.68 -3.99 13.65
N PRO A 23 -21.14 -4.37 14.82
CA PRO A 23 -19.71 -4.32 15.04
C PRO A 23 -19.00 -5.39 14.22
N LEU A 24 -18.11 -4.97 13.32
CA LEU A 24 -17.23 -5.87 12.59
C LEU A 24 -16.32 -6.61 13.58
N THR A 25 -16.27 -7.93 13.46
CA THR A 25 -15.48 -8.79 14.34
C THR A 25 -14.03 -8.90 13.86
N GLU A 26 -13.13 -9.29 14.77
CA GLU A 26 -11.73 -9.58 14.43
C GLU A 26 -11.60 -10.58 13.27
N ARG A 27 -12.51 -11.57 13.21
CA ARG A 27 -12.57 -12.55 12.13
C ARG A 27 -12.85 -11.92 10.77
N ILE A 28 -13.74 -10.93 10.72
CA ILE A 28 -14.05 -10.21 9.47
C ILE A 28 -12.82 -9.42 9.02
N PHE A 29 -12.14 -8.73 9.95
CA PHE A 29 -10.90 -8.02 9.62
C PHE A 29 -9.78 -8.96 9.18
N ALA A 30 -9.65 -10.14 9.78
CA ALA A 30 -8.69 -11.14 9.34
C ALA A 30 -8.99 -11.66 7.91
N LEU A 31 -10.28 -11.83 7.57
CA LEU A 31 -10.70 -12.21 6.21
C LEU A 31 -10.44 -11.08 5.21
N ALA A 32 -10.81 -9.84 5.56
CA ALA A 32 -10.55 -8.66 4.73
C ALA A 32 -9.05 -8.44 4.51
N TRP A 33 -8.22 -8.68 5.52
CA TRP A 33 -6.77 -8.62 5.41
C TRP A 33 -6.23 -9.63 4.40
N LYS A 34 -6.64 -10.90 4.51
CA LYS A 34 -6.26 -11.94 3.54
C LYS A 34 -6.71 -11.60 2.12
N ALA A 35 -7.92 -11.06 1.97
CA ALA A 35 -8.43 -10.63 0.67
C ALA A 35 -7.61 -9.45 0.09
N ALA A 36 -7.22 -8.49 0.93
CA ALA A 36 -6.36 -7.38 0.54
C ALA A 36 -4.97 -7.86 0.13
N GLU A 37 -4.36 -8.78 0.89
CA GLU A 37 -3.07 -9.41 0.54
C GLU A 37 -3.16 -10.11 -0.82
N ALA A 38 -4.18 -10.95 -1.03
CA ALA A 38 -4.39 -11.65 -2.29
C ALA A 38 -4.62 -10.69 -3.47
N TRP A 39 -5.37 -9.60 -3.24
CA TRP A 39 -5.56 -8.56 -4.24
C TRP A 39 -4.25 -7.83 -4.58
N VAL A 40 -3.42 -7.48 -3.58
CA VAL A 40 -2.11 -6.86 -3.82
C VAL A 40 -1.24 -7.78 -4.67
N VAL A 41 -1.14 -9.07 -4.30
CA VAL A 41 -0.35 -10.06 -5.06
C VAL A 41 -0.84 -10.12 -6.51
N SER A 42 -2.14 -10.17 -6.75
CA SER A 42 -2.67 -10.21 -8.12
C SER A 42 -2.37 -8.93 -8.92
N GLN A 43 -2.26 -7.77 -8.27
CA GLN A 43 -1.83 -6.55 -8.97
C GLN A 43 -0.35 -6.60 -9.38
N PHE A 44 0.49 -7.26 -8.58
CA PHE A 44 1.90 -7.45 -8.90
C PHE A 44 2.08 -8.46 -10.03
N ASP A 45 1.29 -9.53 -10.06
CA ASP A 45 1.27 -10.52 -11.16
C ASP A 45 0.89 -9.89 -12.50
N LEU A 46 0.11 -8.81 -12.47
CA LEU A 46 -0.28 -8.02 -13.65
C LEU A 46 0.69 -6.88 -13.97
N SER A 47 1.84 -6.79 -13.30
CA SER A 47 2.82 -5.70 -13.45
C SER A 47 2.28 -4.29 -13.12
N LYS A 48 1.20 -4.19 -12.34
CA LYS A 48 0.51 -2.92 -12.02
C LYS A 48 0.93 -2.32 -10.67
N GLY A 49 1.20 -3.17 -9.67
CA GLY A 49 1.35 -2.73 -8.28
C GLY A 49 0.03 -2.24 -7.67
N ALA A 50 0.03 -1.78 -6.41
CA ALA A 50 -1.18 -1.45 -5.66
C ALA A 50 -1.13 -0.03 -5.08
N THR A 51 -2.22 0.74 -5.20
CA THR A 51 -2.31 2.09 -4.64
C THR A 51 -3.35 2.15 -3.52
N PHE A 52 -2.96 2.74 -2.40
CA PHE A 52 -3.81 2.99 -1.23
C PHE A 52 -4.00 4.51 -1.07
N PRO A 53 -5.19 5.05 -1.38
CA PRO A 53 -5.48 6.47 -1.27
C PRO A 53 -5.12 7.03 0.10
N ASN A 54 -4.52 8.21 0.12
CA ASN A 54 -4.08 8.91 1.34
C ASN A 54 -3.05 8.15 2.21
N PHE A 55 -2.51 7.02 1.75
CA PHE A 55 -1.52 6.23 2.50
C PHE A 55 -0.21 6.05 1.72
N GLY A 56 -0.25 5.34 0.59
CA GLY A 56 0.96 4.93 -0.11
C GLY A 56 0.68 4.08 -1.33
N ARG A 57 1.73 3.62 -2.00
CA ARG A 57 1.64 2.70 -3.12
C ARG A 57 2.73 1.65 -3.04
N LEU A 58 2.43 0.45 -3.53
CA LEU A 58 3.35 -0.64 -3.76
C LEU A 58 3.62 -0.69 -5.27
N VAL A 59 4.88 -0.60 -5.67
CA VAL A 59 5.29 -0.51 -7.08
C VAL A 59 6.43 -1.47 -7.37
N TRP A 60 6.59 -1.84 -8.64
CA TRP A 60 7.83 -2.45 -9.11
C TRP A 60 8.92 -1.40 -9.23
N VAL A 61 10.13 -1.73 -8.79
CA VAL A 61 11.30 -0.92 -9.09
C VAL A 61 12.45 -1.77 -9.55
N GLY A 62 13.13 -1.32 -10.61
CA GLY A 62 14.40 -1.88 -11.04
C GLY A 62 15.50 -1.62 -10.02
N GLU A 63 16.29 -2.63 -9.72
CA GLU A 63 17.48 -2.48 -8.88
C GLU A 63 18.55 -1.64 -9.62
N PRO A 64 19.10 -0.58 -9.00
CA PRO A 64 20.13 0.26 -9.64
C PRO A 64 21.34 -0.58 -10.06
N GLY A 65 21.66 -0.59 -11.36
CA GLY A 65 22.80 -1.33 -11.91
C GLY A 65 22.53 -2.79 -12.26
N CYS A 66 21.29 -3.27 -12.15
CA CYS A 66 20.87 -4.60 -12.61
C CYS A 66 19.73 -4.49 -13.61
N THR A 67 20.02 -4.77 -14.88
CA THR A 67 18.98 -4.85 -15.92
C THR A 67 18.13 -6.11 -15.71
N GLY A 68 16.80 -5.95 -15.64
CA GLY A 68 15.84 -7.05 -15.61
C GLY A 68 15.48 -7.62 -14.22
N ARG A 69 16.02 -7.09 -13.11
CA ARG A 69 15.56 -7.45 -11.77
C ARG A 69 14.64 -6.39 -11.20
N LEU A 70 13.35 -6.72 -11.15
CA LEU A 70 12.33 -5.92 -10.48
C LEU A 70 12.13 -6.45 -9.06
N GLN A 71 11.99 -5.54 -8.10
CA GLN A 71 11.61 -5.86 -6.72
C GLN A 71 10.40 -5.02 -6.29
N PRO A 72 9.50 -5.57 -5.46
CA PRO A 72 8.39 -4.81 -4.92
C PRO A 72 8.92 -3.78 -3.93
N CYS A 73 8.46 -2.54 -4.05
CA CYS A 73 8.86 -1.42 -3.20
C CYS A 73 7.61 -0.71 -2.67
N PHE A 74 7.60 -0.41 -1.37
CA PHE A 74 6.57 0.43 -0.77
C PHE A 74 7.00 1.90 -0.78
N VAL A 75 6.15 2.75 -1.36
CA VAL A 75 6.30 4.19 -1.41
C VAL A 75 5.22 4.84 -0.54
N LEU A 76 5.64 5.40 0.59
CA LEU A 76 4.79 6.12 1.53
C LEU A 76 4.52 7.54 1.03
N LEU A 77 3.26 7.99 1.07
CA LEU A 77 2.94 9.38 0.74
C LEU A 77 3.53 10.33 1.78
N ASP A 78 4.17 11.41 1.30
CA ASP A 78 4.78 12.41 2.19
C ASP A 78 3.75 13.06 3.12
N SER A 79 2.51 13.27 2.64
CA SER A 79 1.41 13.83 3.44
C SER A 79 1.06 12.92 4.62
N TYR A 80 0.90 11.62 4.37
CA TYR A 80 0.62 10.64 5.41
C TYR A 80 1.77 10.55 6.42
N ALA A 81 3.01 10.47 5.93
CA ALA A 81 4.20 10.42 6.77
C ALA A 81 4.29 11.63 7.73
N LYS A 82 4.02 12.84 7.21
CA LYS A 82 4.01 14.08 7.99
C LYS A 82 2.88 14.11 9.03
N SER A 83 1.66 13.74 8.64
CA SER A 83 0.49 13.76 9.54
C SER A 83 0.62 12.78 10.71
N HIS A 84 1.39 11.70 10.54
CA HIS A 84 1.55 10.65 11.54
C HIS A 84 2.97 10.57 12.14
N SER A 85 3.83 11.55 11.85
CA SER A 85 5.24 11.59 12.31
C SER A 85 6.01 10.29 12.03
N ILE A 86 5.73 9.66 10.89
CA ILE A 86 6.34 8.38 10.51
C ILE A 86 7.69 8.63 9.86
N GLN A 87 8.72 7.98 10.38
CA GLN A 87 10.02 7.87 9.72
C GLN A 87 10.05 6.60 8.88
N CYS A 88 10.51 6.68 7.63
CA CYS A 88 10.63 5.50 6.78
C CYS A 88 11.71 4.55 7.32
N GLY A 89 11.29 3.31 7.63
CA GLY A 89 12.18 2.22 7.99
C GLY A 89 12.81 1.54 6.77
N ARG A 90 13.54 0.44 7.00
CA ARG A 90 14.13 -0.35 5.92
C ARG A 90 13.05 -0.89 4.97
N GLY A 91 13.23 -0.71 3.67
CA GLY A 91 12.33 -1.24 2.63
C GLY A 91 11.14 -0.35 2.25
N ALA A 92 10.98 0.81 2.89
CA ALA A 92 10.00 1.82 2.53
C ALA A 92 10.69 3.11 2.05
N HIS A 93 10.17 3.73 1.00
CA HIS A 93 10.66 4.99 0.47
C HIS A 93 9.59 6.08 0.63
N LEU A 94 10.01 7.31 0.90
CA LEU A 94 9.11 8.46 0.82
C LEU A 94 8.88 8.82 -0.64
N ALA A 95 7.66 9.24 -1.00
CA ALA A 95 7.36 9.65 -2.37
C ALA A 95 8.34 10.72 -2.88
N SER A 96 8.74 11.68 -2.04
CA SER A 96 9.75 12.69 -2.33
C SER A 96 11.16 12.14 -2.63
N THR A 97 11.51 10.92 -2.20
CA THR A 97 12.85 10.32 -2.40
C THR A 97 12.94 9.40 -3.61
N VAL A 98 11.79 8.96 -4.16
CA VAL A 98 11.75 8.08 -5.35
C VAL A 98 12.26 8.78 -6.62
N ASN A 99 12.22 10.11 -6.67
CA ASN A 99 12.77 10.90 -7.79
C ASN A 99 14.31 10.90 -7.88
N ARG A 100 15.03 10.18 -7.01
CA ARG A 100 16.51 10.14 -6.96
C ARG A 100 17.14 8.97 -7.75
N GLY A 101 16.58 8.63 -8.91
CA GLY A 101 17.15 7.62 -9.83
C GLY A 101 16.52 6.23 -9.77
N TRP A 102 15.38 6.08 -9.09
CA TRP A 102 14.58 4.86 -9.13
C TRP A 102 13.61 4.97 -10.31
N GLN A 103 13.84 4.20 -11.37
CA GLN A 103 12.89 4.11 -12.49
C GLN A 103 11.66 3.34 -12.00
N VAL A 104 10.62 4.09 -11.62
CA VAL A 104 9.29 3.52 -11.39
C VAL A 104 8.69 3.24 -12.75
N GLU A 105 8.46 1.97 -13.07
CA GLU A 105 7.73 1.66 -14.28
C GLU A 105 6.26 2.10 -14.10
N PRO A 106 5.73 2.92 -15.02
CA PRO A 106 4.34 3.35 -14.93
C PRO A 106 3.43 2.13 -15.10
N SER A 107 2.49 1.96 -14.17
CA SER A 107 1.39 1.02 -14.37
C SER A 107 0.46 1.55 -15.45
N GLU A 108 0.13 0.70 -16.42
CA GLU A 108 -0.67 1.08 -17.61
C GLU A 108 -2.09 1.59 -17.29
N ASP A 109 -2.52 1.55 -16.02
CA ASP A 109 -3.87 1.97 -15.60
C ASP A 109 -4.06 3.48 -15.42
N MET A 110 -3.02 4.33 -15.53
CA MET A 110 -3.18 5.80 -15.46
C MET A 110 -3.62 6.47 -16.77
N ASN A 111 -3.97 5.72 -17.82
CA ASN A 111 -4.43 6.29 -19.10
C ASN A 111 -5.94 6.53 -19.23
N PHE A 112 -6.72 6.41 -18.14
CA PHE A 112 -8.16 6.74 -18.19
C PHE A 112 -8.47 8.24 -18.13
N SER A 113 -7.47 9.11 -17.89
CA SER A 113 -7.63 10.57 -17.91
C SER A 113 -7.78 11.16 -19.33
N LYS A 114 -7.82 10.34 -20.39
CA LYS A 114 -8.02 10.77 -21.78
C LYS A 114 -9.33 10.30 -22.44
N LEU A 115 -10.24 9.66 -21.69
CA LEU A 115 -11.59 9.31 -22.18
C LEU A 115 -12.68 10.23 -21.64
N ALA A 116 -12.39 11.53 -21.58
CA ALA A 116 -13.39 12.56 -21.36
C ALA A 116 -12.97 13.86 -22.07
N ILE A 117 -12.99 13.85 -23.41
CA ILE A 117 -13.19 15.04 -24.25
C ILE A 117 -14.13 14.62 -25.39
#